data_AF-A0A1G1N2X7-F1
#
_entry.id   AF-A0A1G1N2X7-F1
#
_cell.length_a   1.000
_cell.length_b   1.000
_cell.length_c   1.000
_cell.angle_alpha   90.00
_cell.angle_beta   90.00
_cell.angle_gamma   90.00
#
_symmetry.space_group_name_H-M   'P 1'
#
loop_
_entity.id
_entity.type
_entity.pdbx_description
1 polymer ?
#
loop_
_entity_poly.entity_id
_entity_poly.type
_entity_poly.pdbx_seq_one_letter_code
_entity_poly.pdbx_strand_id
1 'polypeptide(L)'
;MDMRIPGKGFTLLEFMLALIIFSSGVIAIVQAFNSGFLSSEDVSNVDLALNIAQAKMEEIKNTSFSSLADSGPAADTNFSNFNLTVNVAEGQNPMRVDVTVNWNVKGGQANVALTSLVTNY
;
A
#
# COMPACT_ATOMS: atom_id res chain seq x y z
N MET A 1 63.36 -27.96 20.78
CA MET A 1 63.62 -26.64 20.18
C MET A 1 62.28 -26.17 19.64
N ASP A 2 61.63 -25.27 20.37
CA ASP A 2 60.26 -24.84 20.10
C ASP A 2 60.27 -23.76 19.00
N MET A 3 59.59 -24.03 17.88
CA MET A 3 59.56 -23.18 16.70
C MET A 3 58.22 -22.42 16.69
N ARG A 4 58.12 -21.35 17.49
CA ARG A 4 56.97 -20.44 17.43
C ARG A 4 57.05 -19.61 16.15
N ILE A 5 56.11 -19.84 15.24
CA ILE A 5 55.93 -19.05 14.02
C ILE A 5 55.35 -17.67 14.45
N PRO A 6 55.99 -16.55 14.11
CA PRO A 6 55.45 -15.23 14.46
C PRO A 6 54.22 -14.93 13.60
N GLY A 7 53.09 -14.67 14.25
CA GLY A 7 51.86 -14.24 13.59
C GLY A 7 52.07 -12.87 12.92
N LYS A 8 51.92 -12.80 11.59
CA LYS A 8 51.97 -11.52 10.86
C LYS A 8 50.70 -10.74 11.20
N GLY A 9 50.87 -9.59 11.87
CA GLY A 9 49.80 -8.66 12.15
C GLY A 9 49.27 -7.98 10.87
N PHE A 10 48.04 -7.49 10.94
CA PHE A 10 47.36 -6.77 9.86
C PHE A 10 48.10 -5.47 9.53
N THR A 11 48.30 -5.16 8.24
CA THR A 11 49.02 -3.94 7.86
C THR A 11 48.10 -2.71 7.84
N LEU A 12 48.64 -1.51 8.03
CA LEU A 12 47.87 -0.26 8.00
C LEU A 12 47.19 -0.05 6.63
N LEU A 13 47.87 -0.43 5.55
CA LEU A 13 47.33 -0.41 4.19
C LEU A 13 46.08 -1.29 4.07
N GLU A 14 46.14 -2.48 4.65
CA GLU A 14 45.06 -3.48 4.65
C GLU A 14 43.84 -2.97 5.43
N PHE A 15 44.07 -2.24 6.53
CA PHE A 15 43.01 -1.58 7.29
C PHE A 15 42.35 -0.45 6.52
N MET A 16 43.14 0.38 5.82
CA MET A 16 42.59 1.42 4.95
C MET A 16 41.76 0.82 3.82
N LEU A 17 42.23 -0.27 3.19
CA LEU A 17 41.50 -0.97 2.14
C LEU A 17 40.20 -1.58 2.68
N ALA A 18 40.25 -2.20 3.85
CA ALA A 18 39.08 -2.77 4.51
C ALA A 18 38.03 -1.69 4.84
N LEU A 19 38.44 -0.51 5.30
CA LEU A 19 37.54 0.62 5.56
C LEU A 19 36.88 1.16 4.28
N ILE A 20 37.61 1.20 3.17
CA ILE A 20 37.05 1.63 1.87
C ILE A 20 35.97 0.65 1.42
N ILE A 21 36.26 -0.65 1.44
CA ILE A 21 35.29 -1.69 1.06
C ILE A 21 34.10 -1.67 2.02
N PHE A 22 34.35 -1.58 3.33
CA PHE A 22 33.29 -1.54 4.35
C PHE A 22 32.37 -0.32 4.17
N SER A 23 32.92 0.87 3.99
CA SER A 23 32.12 2.08 3.80
C SER A 23 31.26 2.02 2.53
N SER A 24 31.78 1.45 1.43
CA SER A 24 30.99 1.21 0.22
C SER A 24 29.84 0.22 0.45
N GLY A 25 30.07 -0.83 1.24
CA GLY A 25 29.03 -1.80 1.62
C GLY A 25 27.94 -1.18 2.49
N VAL A 26 28.30 -0.33 3.45
CA VAL A 26 27.33 0.39 4.30
C VAL A 26 26.42 1.27 3.45
N ILE A 27 26.96 1.98 2.46
CA ILE A 27 26.15 2.82 1.56
C ILE A 27 25.14 1.98 0.77
N ALA A 28 25.57 0.83 0.23
CA ALA A 28 24.67 -0.08 -0.50
C ALA A 28 23.53 -0.60 0.38
N ILE A 29 23.84 -0.95 1.63
CA ILE A 29 22.84 -1.42 2.61
C ILE A 29 21.84 -0.30 2.93
N VAL A 30 22.31 0.92 3.21
CA VAL A 30 21.42 2.06 3.49
C VAL A 30 20.46 2.35 2.34
N GLN A 31 20.93 2.27 1.08
CA GLN A 31 20.07 2.43 -0.10
C GLN A 31 19.01 1.33 -0.22
N ALA A 32 19.37 0.08 0.09
CA ALA A 32 18.42 -1.03 0.11
C ALA A 32 17.33 -0.84 1.18
N PHE A 33 17.71 -0.38 2.38
CA PHE A 33 16.75 -0.10 3.45
C PHE A 33 15.77 1.03 3.12
N ASN A 34 16.25 2.13 2.50
CA ASN A 34 15.36 3.23 2.07
C ASN A 34 14.28 2.76 1.10
N SER A 35 14.58 1.79 0.24
CA SER A 35 13.60 1.22 -0.70
C SER A 35 12.56 0.37 0.04
N GLY A 36 12.94 -0.34 1.10
CA GLY A 36 12.03 -1.15 1.91
C GLY A 36 11.07 -0.33 2.78
N PHE A 37 11.53 0.77 3.39
CA PHE A 37 10.68 1.61 4.25
C PHE A 37 9.54 2.30 3.49
N LEU A 38 9.74 2.62 2.21
CA LEU A 38 8.68 3.21 1.38
C LEU A 38 7.47 2.29 1.22
N SER A 39 7.64 0.98 1.34
CA SER A 39 6.51 0.02 1.26
C SER A 39 5.59 0.08 2.49
N SER A 40 6.06 0.57 3.65
CA SER A 40 5.25 0.61 4.87
C SER A 40 4.19 1.71 4.86
N GLU A 41 4.47 2.85 4.22
CA GLU A 41 3.49 3.93 4.04
C GLU A 41 2.32 3.47 3.16
N ASP A 42 2.62 2.65 2.15
CA ASP A 42 1.59 2.07 1.28
C ASP A 42 0.65 1.11 2.03
N VAL A 43 1.17 0.31 2.97
CA VAL A 43 0.35 -0.62 3.77
C VAL A 43 -0.67 0.14 4.62
N SER A 44 -0.25 1.24 5.28
CA SER A 44 -1.18 2.06 6.07
C SER A 44 -2.28 2.68 5.20
N ASN A 45 -1.96 3.07 3.97
CA ASN A 45 -2.93 3.63 3.03
C ASN A 45 -3.91 2.57 2.53
N VAL A 46 -3.47 1.32 2.36
CA VAL A 46 -4.36 0.18 2.02
C VAL A 46 -5.37 -0.07 3.14
N ASP A 47 -4.93 -0.13 4.39
CA ASP A 47 -5.83 -0.34 5.54
C ASP A 47 -6.86 0.79 5.66
N LEU A 48 -6.42 2.04 5.48
CA LEU A 48 -7.31 3.20 5.51
C LEU A 48 -8.30 3.18 4.33
N ALA A 49 -7.83 2.91 3.11
CA ALA A 49 -8.68 2.80 1.93
C ALA A 49 -9.74 1.70 2.09
N LEU A 50 -9.35 0.56 2.67
CA LEU A 50 -10.27 -0.53 2.96
C LEU A 50 -11.34 -0.11 3.99
N ASN A 51 -10.95 0.56 5.08
CA ASN A 51 -11.90 1.07 6.07
C ASN A 51 -12.89 2.08 5.45
N ILE A 52 -12.41 2.97 4.59
CA ILE A 52 -13.25 3.93 3.86
C ILE A 52 -14.25 3.20 2.96
N ALA A 53 -13.78 2.23 2.18
CA ALA A 53 -14.63 1.44 1.30
C ALA A 53 -15.68 0.64 2.08
N GLN A 54 -15.29 0.04 3.22
CA GLN A 54 -16.21 -0.68 4.10
C GLN A 54 -17.27 0.23 4.72
N ALA A 55 -16.87 1.39 5.25
CA ALA A 55 -17.81 2.36 5.82
C ALA A 55 -18.85 2.80 4.79
N LYS A 56 -18.41 3.12 3.56
CA LYS A 56 -19.34 3.46 2.47
C LYS A 56 -20.23 2.28 2.09
N MET A 57 -19.71 1.06 2.13
CA MET A 57 -20.51 -0.14 1.86
C MET A 57 -21.59 -0.37 2.92
N GLU A 58 -21.31 -0.12 4.20
CA GLU A 58 -22.32 -0.19 5.25
C GLU A 58 -23.39 0.90 5.13
N GLU A 59 -23.01 2.13 4.73
CA GLU A 59 -23.98 3.18 4.40
C GLU A 59 -24.92 2.74 3.26
N ILE A 60 -24.37 2.13 2.21
CA ILE A 60 -25.13 1.62 1.07
C ILE A 60 -26.05 0.46 1.49
N LYS A 61 -25.59 -0.45 2.36
CA LYS A 61 -26.44 -1.52 2.90
C LYS A 61 -27.62 -0.99 3.72
N ASN A 62 -27.47 0.17 4.37
CA ASN A 62 -28.54 0.83 5.12
C ASN A 62 -29.43 1.71 4.22
N THR A 63 -29.11 1.82 2.93
CA THR A 63 -29.88 2.56 1.93
C THR A 63 -30.92 1.63 1.29
N SER A 64 -32.13 2.14 1.02
CA SER A 64 -33.20 1.32 0.45
C SER A 64 -32.87 0.88 -0.98
N PHE A 65 -33.28 -0.32 -1.38
CA PHE A 65 -33.09 -0.83 -2.75
C PHE A 65 -33.63 0.14 -3.82
N SER A 66 -34.73 0.83 -3.53
CA SER A 66 -35.33 1.81 -4.45
C SER A 66 -34.47 3.05 -4.66
N SER A 67 -33.73 3.50 -3.64
CA SER A 67 -32.85 4.67 -3.74
C SER A 67 -31.49 4.32 -4.35
N LEU A 68 -31.08 3.05 -4.27
CA LEU A 68 -29.90 2.53 -4.97
C LEU A 68 -30.07 2.50 -6.49
N ALA A 69 -31.29 2.27 -6.99
CA ALA A 69 -31.59 2.28 -8.42
C ALA A 69 -31.29 3.64 -9.08
N ASP A 70 -31.53 4.75 -8.36
CA ASP A 70 -31.27 6.11 -8.83
C ASP A 70 -29.85 6.60 -8.49
N SER A 71 -29.06 5.77 -7.81
CA SER A 71 -27.69 6.09 -7.40
C SER A 71 -26.70 5.76 -8.51
N GLY A 72 -26.62 6.63 -9.52
CA GLY A 72 -25.56 6.56 -10.53
C GLY A 72 -24.14 6.72 -9.94
N PRO A 73 -23.10 6.68 -10.77
CA PRO A 73 -21.72 6.81 -10.32
C PRO A 73 -21.51 8.08 -9.48
N ALA A 74 -21.20 7.93 -8.21
CA ALA A 74 -21.03 9.06 -7.29
C ALA A 74 -19.62 9.08 -6.71
N ALA A 75 -18.95 10.21 -6.87
CA ALA A 75 -17.67 10.46 -6.21
C ALA A 75 -17.90 11.06 -4.82
N ASP A 76 -17.17 10.58 -3.82
CA ASP A 76 -17.17 11.15 -2.47
C ASP A 76 -15.79 11.77 -2.20
N THR A 77 -15.78 13.08 -1.95
CA THR A 77 -14.58 13.89 -1.76
C THR A 77 -14.27 14.19 -0.29
N ASN A 78 -14.90 13.48 0.66
CA ASN A 78 -14.67 13.69 2.08
C ASN A 78 -13.23 13.38 2.53
N PHE A 79 -12.44 12.69 1.69
CA PHE A 79 -11.06 12.33 1.96
C PHE A 79 -10.09 12.99 0.96
N SER A 80 -9.36 14.02 1.41
CA SER A 80 -8.42 14.80 0.54
C SER A 80 -7.38 13.95 -0.22
N ASN A 81 -6.99 12.79 0.33
CA ASN A 81 -5.96 11.92 -0.26
C ASN A 81 -6.53 10.70 -0.99
N PHE A 82 -7.84 10.49 -0.91
CA PHE A 82 -8.51 9.30 -1.44
C PHE A 82 -9.71 9.72 -2.30
N ASN A 83 -9.76 9.20 -3.52
CA ASN A 83 -10.91 9.39 -4.40
C ASN A 83 -11.80 8.16 -4.28
N LEU A 84 -12.99 8.33 -3.70
CA LEU A 84 -13.99 7.27 -3.60
C LEU A 84 -14.95 7.38 -4.79
N THR A 85 -15.29 6.25 -5.39
CA THR A 85 -16.28 6.14 -6.47
C THR A 85 -17.20 4.98 -6.18
N VAL A 86 -18.50 5.25 -6.10
CA VAL A 86 -19.54 4.23 -5.99
C VAL A 86 -20.14 4.04 -7.37
N ASN A 87 -20.18 2.82 -7.86
CA ASN A 87 -20.82 2.47 -9.11
C ASN A 87 -21.91 1.42 -8.85
N VAL A 88 -23.15 1.75 -9.23
CA VAL A 88 -24.27 0.80 -9.20
C VAL A 88 -24.51 0.33 -10.63
N ALA A 89 -24.25 -0.94 -10.90
CA ALA A 89 -24.50 -1.52 -12.22
C ALA A 89 -25.97 -1.98 -12.30
N GLU A 90 -26.70 -1.43 -13.27
CA GLU A 90 -28.10 -1.73 -13.47
C GLU A 90 -28.31 -3.09 -14.15
N GLY A 91 -29.22 -3.89 -13.57
CA GLY A 91 -29.55 -5.23 -14.03
C GLY A 91 -30.51 -5.93 -13.08
N GLN A 92 -31.69 -5.33 -12.87
CA GLN A 92 -32.90 -5.86 -12.20
C GLN A 92 -32.67 -7.06 -11.26
N ASN A 93 -32.43 -6.76 -9.98
CA ASN A 93 -32.41 -7.69 -8.84
C ASN A 93 -31.63 -9.01 -9.07
N PRO A 94 -30.36 -9.13 -8.64
CA PRO A 94 -29.63 -8.21 -7.75
C PRO A 94 -29.04 -7.00 -8.47
N MET A 95 -29.04 -5.85 -7.78
CA MET A 95 -28.18 -4.73 -8.15
C MET A 95 -26.77 -5.01 -7.66
N ARG A 96 -25.78 -4.82 -8.53
CA ARG A 96 -24.37 -4.90 -8.15
C ARG A 96 -23.90 -3.50 -7.76
N VAL A 97 -23.29 -3.40 -6.58
CA VAL A 97 -22.66 -2.18 -6.11
C VAL A 97 -21.16 -2.41 -6.00
N ASP A 98 -20.39 -1.57 -6.67
CA ASP A 98 -18.94 -1.51 -6.59
C ASP A 98 -18.51 -0.22 -5.89
N VAL A 99 -17.76 -0.34 -4.81
CA VAL A 99 -17.16 0.78 -4.08
C VAL A 99 -15.66 0.75 -4.30
N THR A 100 -15.14 1.75 -5.01
CA THR A 100 -13.73 1.85 -5.38
C THR A 100 -13.09 3.04 -4.70
N VAL A 101 -11.98 2.83 -4.00
CA VAL A 101 -11.15 3.88 -3.39
C VAL A 101 -9.80 3.91 -4.09
N ASN A 102 -9.44 5.08 -4.61
CA ASN A 102 -8.19 5.31 -5.34
C ASN A 102 -7.30 6.31 -4.62
N TRP A 103 -6.00 6.06 -4.54
CA TRP A 103 -5.03 7.02 -4.00
C TRP A 103 -3.72 6.99 -4.79
N ASN A 104 -2.97 8.09 -4.71
CA ASN A 104 -1.71 8.22 -5.41
C ASN A 104 -0.58 7.53 -4.63
N VAL A 105 0.24 6.74 -5.33
CA VAL A 105 1.46 6.11 -4.81
C VAL A 105 2.66 6.55 -5.64
N LYS A 106 3.87 6.37 -5.11
CA LYS A 106 5.09 6.68 -5.89
C LYS A 106 5.16 5.76 -7.10
N GLY A 107 4.93 6.31 -8.29
CA GLY A 107 4.96 5.57 -9.56
C GLY A 107 3.59 5.20 -10.14
N GLY A 108 2.48 5.66 -9.54
CA GLY A 108 1.16 5.43 -10.12
C GLY A 108 -0.01 5.72 -9.19
N GLN A 109 -1.11 5.02 -9.41
CA GLN A 109 -2.30 5.05 -8.58
C GLN A 109 -2.58 3.63 -8.09
N ALA A 110 -2.84 3.50 -6.80
CA ALA A 110 -3.31 2.27 -6.19
C ALA A 110 -4.81 2.35 -5.91
N ASN A 111 -5.48 1.21 -5.87
CA ASN A 111 -6.90 1.14 -5.59
C ASN A 111 -7.29 -0.08 -4.74
N VAL A 112 -8.43 0.06 -4.07
CA VAL A 112 -9.17 -1.02 -3.42
C VAL A 112 -10.60 -0.95 -3.92
N ALA A 113 -11.15 -2.08 -4.38
CA ALA A 113 -12.53 -2.19 -4.82
C ALA A 113 -13.26 -3.27 -4.01
N LEU A 114 -14.40 -2.90 -3.42
CA LEU A 114 -15.33 -3.83 -2.78
C LEU A 114 -16.57 -3.97 -3.65
N THR A 115 -16.97 -5.21 -3.91
CA THR A 115 -18.17 -5.54 -4.70
C THR A 115 -19.18 -6.26 -3.81
N SER A 116 -20.43 -5.81 -3.86
CA SER A 116 -21.55 -6.45 -3.18
C SER A 116 -22.76 -6.58 -4.10
N LEU A 117 -23.63 -7.54 -3.80
CA LEU A 117 -24.91 -7.76 -4.46
C LEU A 117 -26.02 -7.39 -3.48
N VAL A 118 -26.88 -6.47 -3.88
CA VAL A 118 -28.05 -6.05 -3.09
C VAL A 118 -29.30 -6.60 -3.78
N THR A 119 -30.20 -7.20 -3.00
CA THR A 119 -31.46 -7.76 -3.49
C THR A 119 -32.66 -7.09 -2.81
N ASN A 120 -33.78 -7.03 -3.52
CA ASN A 120 -35.06 -6.62 -2.95
C ASN A 120 -35.76 -7.87 -2.37
N TYR A 121 -36.09 -7.86 -1.07
CA TYR A 121 -36.84 -8.90 -0.37
C TYR A 121 -38.25 -8.44 -0.04
#